data_AF-H1V126-F1
#
_entry.id   AF-H1V126-F1
#
_cell.length_a   1.000
_cell.length_b   1.000
_cell.length_c   1.000
_cell.angle_alpha   90.00
_cell.angle_beta   90.00
_cell.angle_gamma   90.00
#
_symmetry.space_group_name_H-M   'P 1'
#
loop_
_entity.id
_entity.type
_entity.pdbx_description
1 polymer ?
#
loop_
_entity_poly.entity_id
_entity_poly.type
_entity_poly.pdbx_seq_one_letter_code
_entity_poly.pdbx_strand_id
1 'polypeptide(L)'
;MLDIYQLNLAGLLLACGALFASGRQEKQNVAGKDVKKDAKQKQKRQGSQWAFYVVYALVMGSDWLQGPFLYSLYTNEHQISSDLVPSLFTTGFVSGAVAGYFIGSLADRHGRKVSCLFFCAAYALSCILTTIPNVTLLFLGRVLGGLGTSLLFSVFESWMVTDFHARRLGDQGLDLSRTFGLMSTVNSVVAIVSGVVSEWLVSATGTRKAPFLTSVVLLIIASSVIASQWDENYGSTGKASPSKASRSKTASLWPTMTDKRVLAIGLASTMFEGSMYLFVVLWSPVLVSASSSPETLPYGIIFASFMASTLLASLLYPRLLALVSTPSRLLLSVLLAANVVFFALGTGAPRAEQITFWLFCLFEACVGLYFPSMGYLKGKVVDDGVRAQVYGVLRIPLNVFVVVSLMFSSDGQAAKVFLVCSMLLQASCGALWLMDGQDA
;
A
#
# COMPACT_ATOMS: atom_id res chain seq x y z
N MET A 1 8.05 11.18 -30.93
CA MET A 1 7.48 12.11 -29.91
C MET A 1 7.15 11.27 -28.69
N LEU A 2 7.43 11.75 -27.47
CA LEU A 2 6.99 11.02 -26.27
C LEU A 2 5.46 10.97 -26.25
N ASP A 3 4.94 9.82 -25.83
CA ASP A 3 3.53 9.65 -25.53
C ASP A 3 3.12 10.61 -24.38
N ILE A 4 1.88 11.11 -24.41
CA ILE A 4 1.35 12.06 -23.44
C ILE A 4 1.49 11.53 -22.01
N TYR A 5 1.31 10.22 -21.80
CA TYR A 5 1.50 9.57 -20.52
C TYR A 5 2.93 9.64 -20.01
N GLN A 6 3.92 9.46 -20.89
CA GLN A 6 5.32 9.56 -20.51
C GLN A 6 5.70 11.01 -20.15
N LEU A 7 5.12 12.00 -20.84
CA LEU A 7 5.30 13.41 -20.48
C LEU A 7 4.69 13.74 -19.11
N ASN A 8 3.49 13.23 -18.82
CA ASN A 8 2.85 13.40 -17.51
C ASN A 8 3.69 12.78 -16.39
N LEU A 9 4.18 11.55 -16.60
CA LEU A 9 5.05 10.87 -15.64
C LEU A 9 6.34 11.67 -15.41
N ALA A 10 7.00 12.13 -16.48
CA ALA A 10 8.21 12.95 -16.37
C ALA A 10 7.93 14.22 -15.55
N GLY A 11 6.81 14.90 -15.79
CA GLY A 11 6.38 16.06 -14.99
C GLY A 11 6.20 15.75 -13.51
N LEU A 12 5.52 14.64 -13.18
CA LEU A 12 5.33 14.20 -11.80
C LEU A 12 6.65 13.83 -11.11
N LEU A 13 7.56 13.15 -11.81
CA LEU A 13 8.88 12.80 -11.29
C LEU A 13 9.76 14.02 -11.07
N LEU A 14 9.73 15.00 -11.98
CA LEU A 14 10.42 16.28 -11.82
C LEU A 14 9.89 17.04 -10.59
N ALA A 15 8.57 17.07 -10.40
CA ALA A 15 7.95 17.67 -9.22
C ALA A 15 8.40 16.95 -7.93
N CYS A 16 8.39 15.61 -7.91
CA CYS A 16 8.89 14.82 -6.77
C CYS A 16 10.36 15.15 -6.46
N GLY A 17 11.21 15.18 -7.49
CA GLY A 17 12.63 15.51 -7.37
C GLY A 17 12.87 16.91 -6.80
N ALA A 18 12.13 17.91 -7.29
CA ALA A 18 12.21 19.29 -6.80
C ALA A 18 11.76 19.42 -5.34
N LEU A 19 10.66 18.75 -4.96
CA LEU A 19 10.19 18.75 -3.57
C LEU A 19 11.16 18.01 -2.62
N PHE A 20 11.74 16.91 -3.09
CA PHE A 20 12.72 16.16 -2.30
C PHE A 20 14.02 16.97 -2.11
N ALA A 21 14.50 17.64 -3.16
CA ALA A 21 15.67 18.50 -3.08
C ALA A 21 15.46 19.70 -2.14
N SER A 22 14.31 20.37 -2.23
CA SER A 22 13.97 21.50 -1.34
C SER A 22 13.85 21.07 0.12
N GLY A 23 13.20 19.94 0.41
CA GLY A 23 13.11 19.42 1.78
C GLY A 23 14.46 19.02 2.37
N ARG A 24 15.42 18.58 1.53
CA ARG A 24 16.79 18.29 1.96
C ARG A 24 17.58 19.56 2.27
N GLN A 25 17.45 20.59 1.45
CA GLN A 25 18.07 21.91 1.71
C GLN A 25 17.54 22.53 3.00
N GLU A 26 16.23 22.44 3.25
CA GLU A 26 15.62 22.95 4.49
C GLU A 26 16.18 22.24 5.72
N LYS A 27 16.27 20.90 5.70
CA LYS A 27 16.90 20.11 6.78
C LYS A 27 18.39 20.42 6.95
N GLN A 28 19.14 20.64 5.87
CA GLN A 28 20.55 21.01 5.95
C GLN A 28 20.76 22.43 6.50
N ASN A 29 19.88 23.38 6.17
CA ASN A 29 19.93 24.74 6.70
C ASN A 29 19.59 24.80 8.19
N VAL A 30 18.65 23.96 8.66
CA VAL A 30 18.35 23.80 10.09
C VAL A 30 19.51 23.11 10.82
N ALA A 31 20.01 22.00 10.28
CA ALA A 31 21.17 21.30 10.86
C ALA A 31 22.43 22.17 10.90
N GLY A 32 22.67 23.01 9.89
CA GLY A 32 23.78 23.97 9.86
C GLY A 32 23.72 25.03 10.97
N LYS A 33 22.53 25.31 11.54
CA LYS A 33 22.38 26.16 12.72
C LYS A 33 22.68 25.41 14.02
N ASP A 34 22.32 24.13 14.12
CA ASP A 34 22.53 23.30 15.30
C ASP A 34 23.96 22.73 15.41
N VAL A 35 24.65 22.51 14.28
CA VAL A 35 26.03 21.96 14.22
C VAL A 35 27.08 22.90 14.84
N LYS A 36 26.76 24.17 15.09
CA LYS A 36 27.66 25.05 15.86
C LYS A 36 27.76 24.70 17.35
N LYS A 37 27.00 23.73 17.88
CA LYS A 37 27.04 23.36 19.31
C LYS A 37 27.61 21.99 19.66
N ASP A 38 27.62 21.00 18.78
CA ASP A 38 28.07 19.64 19.15
C ASP A 38 29.06 19.04 18.15
N ALA A 39 30.29 19.54 18.19
CA ALA A 39 31.42 18.95 17.49
C ALA A 39 32.24 18.08 18.44
N LYS A 40 31.77 16.84 18.68
CA LYS A 40 32.59 15.62 18.89
C LYS A 40 31.71 14.44 19.27
N GLN A 41 31.26 13.67 18.28
CA GLN A 41 30.88 12.29 18.52
C GLN A 41 31.50 11.38 17.46
N LYS A 42 32.40 10.52 17.96
CA LYS A 42 33.14 9.49 17.23
C LYS A 42 32.16 8.68 16.36
N GLN A 43 32.46 8.58 15.07
CA GLN A 43 31.71 7.81 14.09
C GLN A 43 31.84 6.31 14.42
N LYS A 44 30.96 5.82 15.30
CA LYS A 44 30.76 4.39 15.56
C LYS A 44 30.34 3.75 14.24
N ARG A 45 30.92 2.59 13.90
CA ARG A 45 30.53 1.76 12.76
C ARG A 45 29.01 1.55 12.84
N GLN A 46 28.27 2.19 11.93
CA GLN A 46 26.82 2.07 11.84
C GLN A 46 26.49 0.64 11.42
N GLY A 47 25.72 -0.07 12.24
CA GLY A 47 25.08 -1.31 11.79
C GLY A 47 24.20 -1.01 10.59
N SER A 48 24.16 -1.91 9.62
CA SER A 48 23.43 -1.69 8.37
C SER A 48 22.37 -2.76 8.18
N GLN A 49 21.14 -2.33 7.90
CA GLN A 49 20.06 -3.20 7.44
C GLN A 49 19.97 -3.25 5.91
N TRP A 50 21.05 -2.89 5.20
CA TRP A 50 21.06 -2.87 3.73
C TRP A 50 20.67 -4.20 3.10
N ALA A 51 21.13 -5.32 3.66
CA ALA A 51 20.73 -6.66 3.21
C ALA A 51 19.21 -6.87 3.27
N PHE A 52 18.54 -6.36 4.31
CA PHE A 52 17.08 -6.39 4.39
C PHE A 52 16.44 -5.53 3.30
N TYR A 53 16.92 -4.30 3.09
CA TYR A 53 16.35 -3.41 2.07
C TYR A 53 16.48 -3.95 0.66
N VAL A 54 17.57 -4.66 0.34
CA VAL A 54 17.74 -5.33 -0.95
C VAL A 54 16.67 -6.41 -1.13
N VAL A 55 16.50 -7.29 -0.14
CA VAL A 55 15.44 -8.33 -0.18
C VAL A 55 14.07 -7.68 -0.28
N TYR A 56 13.78 -6.68 0.56
CA TYR A 56 12.52 -5.94 0.57
C TYR A 56 12.23 -5.32 -0.80
N ALA A 57 13.22 -4.69 -1.43
CA ALA A 57 13.08 -4.12 -2.78
C ALA A 57 12.76 -5.19 -3.83
N LEU A 58 13.39 -6.37 -3.75
CA LEU A 58 13.12 -7.47 -4.68
C LEU A 58 11.69 -8.03 -4.51
N VAL A 59 11.27 -8.28 -3.27
CA VAL A 59 9.92 -8.84 -3.01
C VAL A 59 8.81 -7.84 -3.30
N MET A 60 8.98 -6.57 -2.92
CA MET A 60 8.05 -5.50 -3.34
C MET A 60 8.07 -5.30 -4.85
N GLY A 61 9.25 -5.40 -5.46
CA GLY A 61 9.41 -5.31 -6.92
C GLY A 61 8.59 -6.37 -7.63
N SER A 62 8.62 -7.62 -7.14
CA SER A 62 7.84 -8.73 -7.70
C SER A 62 6.33 -8.49 -7.64
N ASP A 63 5.84 -7.82 -6.60
CA ASP A 63 4.42 -7.48 -6.45
C ASP A 63 4.01 -6.35 -7.40
N TRP A 64 4.78 -5.26 -7.39
CA TRP A 64 4.48 -4.07 -8.20
C TRP A 64 4.66 -4.28 -9.70
N LEU A 65 5.53 -5.20 -10.13
CA LEU A 65 5.80 -5.43 -11.55
C LEU A 65 4.57 -6.00 -12.28
N GLN A 66 3.80 -6.85 -11.61
CA GLN A 66 2.62 -7.50 -12.20
C GLN A 66 1.32 -6.69 -12.04
N GLY A 67 1.23 -5.82 -11.04
CA GLY A 67 0.04 -5.03 -10.72
C GLY A 67 -0.62 -4.34 -11.94
N PRO A 68 0.13 -3.60 -12.78
CA PRO A 68 -0.45 -2.84 -13.90
C PRO A 68 -1.12 -3.71 -14.97
N PHE A 69 -0.62 -4.94 -15.17
CA PHE A 69 -1.00 -5.80 -16.29
C PHE A 69 -2.01 -6.88 -15.91
N LEU A 70 -2.45 -6.92 -14.65
CA LEU A 70 -3.33 -7.98 -14.16
C LEU A 70 -4.69 -8.02 -14.88
N TYR A 71 -5.30 -6.85 -15.06
CA TYR A 71 -6.56 -6.71 -15.79
C TYR A 71 -6.37 -7.06 -17.27
N SER A 72 -5.40 -6.42 -17.93
CA SER A 72 -5.19 -6.58 -19.37
C SER A 72 -4.69 -7.97 -19.77
N LEU A 73 -3.98 -8.68 -18.87
CA LEU A 73 -3.67 -10.10 -19.08
C LEU A 73 -4.94 -10.93 -19.14
N TYR A 74 -5.90 -10.69 -18.25
CA TYR A 74 -7.16 -11.44 -18.20
C TYR A 74 -8.07 -11.16 -19.37
N THR A 75 -8.25 -9.89 -19.73
CA THR A 75 -9.18 -9.48 -20.78
C THR A 75 -8.57 -9.59 -22.17
N ASN A 76 -7.36 -9.07 -22.38
CA ASN A 76 -6.80 -8.94 -23.73
C ASN A 76 -6.01 -10.18 -24.17
N GLU A 77 -5.30 -10.84 -23.25
CA GLU A 77 -4.43 -11.98 -23.61
C GLU A 77 -5.09 -13.34 -23.36
N HIS A 78 -5.75 -13.52 -22.20
CA HIS A 78 -6.45 -14.77 -21.87
C HIS A 78 -7.90 -14.80 -22.35
N GLN A 79 -8.47 -13.67 -22.75
CA GLN A 79 -9.85 -13.54 -23.23
C GLN A 79 -10.88 -14.12 -22.23
N ILE A 80 -10.62 -13.92 -20.94
CA ILE A 80 -11.54 -14.32 -19.87
C ILE A 80 -12.78 -13.43 -19.91
N SER A 81 -13.95 -14.03 -19.68
CA SER A 81 -15.20 -13.29 -19.57
C SER A 81 -15.08 -12.16 -18.54
N SER A 82 -15.50 -10.95 -18.91
CA SER A 82 -15.49 -9.78 -18.05
C SER A 82 -16.18 -10.00 -16.70
N ASP A 83 -17.22 -10.84 -16.67
CA ASP A 83 -17.96 -11.19 -15.44
C ASP A 83 -17.10 -11.97 -14.42
N LEU A 84 -16.10 -12.71 -14.89
CA LEU A 84 -15.20 -13.51 -14.04
C LEU A 84 -14.04 -12.68 -13.49
N VAL A 85 -13.68 -11.57 -14.14
CA VAL A 85 -12.54 -10.74 -13.73
C VAL A 85 -12.73 -10.17 -12.32
N PRO A 86 -13.84 -9.50 -11.96
CA PRO A 86 -14.10 -9.05 -10.59
C PRO A 86 -14.05 -10.20 -9.58
N SER A 87 -14.54 -11.38 -9.95
CA SER A 87 -14.53 -12.57 -9.09
C SER A 87 -13.09 -13.03 -8.79
N LEU A 88 -12.20 -13.03 -9.79
CA LEU A 88 -10.77 -13.33 -9.61
C LEU A 88 -10.07 -12.32 -8.68
N PHE A 89 -10.33 -11.02 -8.84
CA PHE A 89 -9.81 -10.00 -7.93
C PHE A 89 -10.34 -10.21 -6.50
N THR A 90 -11.64 -10.46 -6.36
CA THR A 90 -12.30 -10.72 -5.07
C THR A 90 -11.69 -11.92 -4.36
N THR A 91 -11.42 -13.02 -5.07
CA THR A 91 -10.76 -14.20 -4.49
C THR A 91 -9.38 -13.86 -3.91
N GLY A 92 -8.60 -13.02 -4.59
CA GLY A 92 -7.31 -12.54 -4.08
C GLY A 92 -7.46 -11.76 -2.77
N PHE A 93 -8.39 -10.80 -2.73
CA PHE A 93 -8.65 -10.01 -1.51
C PHE A 93 -9.17 -10.85 -0.35
N VAL A 94 -10.12 -11.75 -0.60
CA VAL A 94 -10.69 -12.64 0.44
C VAL A 94 -9.64 -13.58 1.00
N SER A 95 -8.87 -14.23 0.12
CA SER A 95 -7.80 -15.12 0.55
C SER A 95 -6.75 -14.38 1.38
N GLY A 96 -6.34 -13.17 0.95
CA GLY A 96 -5.45 -12.32 1.73
C GLY A 96 -6.02 -11.93 3.09
N ALA A 97 -7.29 -11.53 3.16
CA ALA A 97 -7.95 -11.18 4.41
C ALA A 97 -7.97 -12.36 5.42
N VAL A 98 -8.34 -13.56 4.96
CA VAL A 98 -8.36 -14.77 5.78
C VAL A 98 -6.93 -15.15 6.22
N ALA A 99 -6.00 -15.15 5.27
CA ALA A 99 -4.59 -15.41 5.48
C ALA A 99 -3.98 -14.49 6.55
N GLY A 100 -4.28 -13.20 6.49
CA GLY A 100 -3.75 -12.18 7.40
C GLY A 100 -4.11 -12.40 8.87
N TYR A 101 -5.21 -13.10 9.17
CA TYR A 101 -5.61 -13.39 10.55
C TYR A 101 -4.69 -14.42 11.24
N PHE A 102 -4.26 -15.45 10.50
CA PHE A 102 -3.51 -16.58 11.08
C PHE A 102 -2.01 -16.48 10.85
N ILE A 103 -1.57 -15.85 9.76
CA ILE A 103 -0.17 -15.92 9.29
C ILE A 103 0.83 -15.32 10.26
N GLY A 104 0.52 -14.20 10.91
CA GLY A 104 1.43 -13.61 11.90
C GLY A 104 1.74 -14.61 13.03
N SER A 105 0.70 -15.25 13.58
CA SER A 105 0.86 -16.25 14.63
C SER A 105 1.57 -17.52 14.17
N LEU A 106 1.35 -17.94 12.92
CA LEU A 106 1.96 -19.12 12.35
C LEU A 106 3.45 -18.91 12.09
N ALA A 107 3.80 -17.74 11.53
CA ALA A 107 5.18 -17.33 11.27
C ALA A 107 5.98 -17.20 12.57
N ASP A 108 5.36 -16.67 13.63
CA ASP A 108 6.01 -16.59 14.94
C ASP A 108 6.35 -17.96 15.54
N ARG A 109 5.55 -18.99 15.24
CA ARG A 109 5.75 -20.36 15.74
C ARG A 109 6.71 -21.19 14.88
N HIS A 110 6.62 -21.09 13.56
CA HIS A 110 7.37 -21.94 12.62
C HIS A 110 8.67 -21.30 12.14
N GLY A 111 8.89 -20.02 12.42
CA GLY A 111 10.04 -19.26 11.95
C GLY A 111 9.65 -18.27 10.86
N ARG A 112 10.14 -17.04 10.99
CA ARG A 112 9.84 -15.95 10.06
C ARG A 112 10.69 -16.04 8.78
N LYS A 113 11.93 -16.56 8.84
CA LYS A 113 12.74 -16.79 7.62
C LYS A 113 12.09 -17.86 6.75
N VAL A 114 11.71 -19.01 7.31
CA VAL A 114 10.97 -20.05 6.58
C VAL A 114 9.68 -19.48 5.99
N SER A 115 8.96 -18.64 6.73
CA SER A 115 7.73 -18.00 6.24
C SER A 115 7.99 -17.03 5.07
N CYS A 116 9.10 -16.29 5.06
CA CYS A 116 9.53 -15.46 3.93
C CYS A 116 9.94 -16.29 2.71
N LEU A 117 10.56 -17.47 2.90
CA LEU A 117 10.87 -18.39 1.81
C LEU A 117 9.60 -19.03 1.24
N PHE A 118 8.66 -19.42 2.11
CA PHE A 118 7.35 -19.91 1.71
C PHE A 118 6.58 -18.85 0.91
N PHE A 119 6.63 -17.58 1.33
CA PHE A 119 6.12 -16.46 0.52
C PHE A 119 6.70 -16.50 -0.89
N CYS A 120 8.03 -16.57 -1.03
CA CYS A 120 8.64 -16.51 -2.36
C CYS A 120 8.20 -17.67 -3.25
N ALA A 121 8.10 -18.88 -2.70
CA ALA A 121 7.62 -20.05 -3.43
C ALA A 121 6.13 -19.94 -3.81
N ALA A 122 5.26 -19.58 -2.85
CA ALA A 122 3.82 -19.45 -3.07
C ALA A 122 3.51 -18.32 -4.06
N TYR A 123 4.21 -17.20 -3.96
CA TYR A 123 4.03 -16.04 -4.85
C TYR A 123 4.57 -16.31 -6.26
N ALA A 124 5.71 -17.01 -6.38
CA ALA A 124 6.22 -17.45 -7.68
C ALA A 124 5.24 -18.40 -8.37
N LEU A 125 4.68 -19.35 -7.62
CA LEU A 125 3.64 -20.24 -8.14
C LEU A 125 2.37 -19.45 -8.54
N SER A 126 1.96 -18.46 -7.75
CA SER A 126 0.85 -17.56 -8.10
C SER A 126 1.08 -16.85 -9.44
N CYS A 127 2.28 -16.29 -9.66
CA CYS A 127 2.64 -15.64 -10.92
C CYS A 127 2.61 -16.63 -12.09
N ILE A 128 3.19 -17.83 -11.93
CA ILE A 128 3.19 -18.87 -12.97
C ILE A 128 1.75 -19.28 -13.33
N LEU A 129 0.93 -19.61 -12.33
CA LEU A 129 -0.47 -20.01 -12.55
C LEU A 129 -1.27 -18.90 -13.24
N THR A 130 -1.00 -17.64 -12.92
CA THR A 130 -1.64 -16.47 -13.55
C THR A 130 -1.33 -16.36 -15.04
N THR A 131 -0.20 -16.88 -15.51
CA THR A 131 0.15 -16.87 -16.95
C THR A 131 -0.57 -17.94 -17.77
N ILE A 132 -1.25 -18.89 -17.13
CA ILE A 132 -1.92 -20.01 -17.81
C ILE A 132 -3.41 -19.67 -18.01
N PRO A 133 -3.94 -19.71 -19.25
CA PRO A 133 -5.34 -19.38 -19.54
C PRO A 133 -6.30 -20.52 -19.14
N ASN A 134 -6.31 -20.88 -17.86
CA ASN A 134 -7.23 -21.86 -17.30
C ASN A 134 -7.88 -21.28 -16.05
N VAL A 135 -9.21 -21.12 -16.08
CA VAL A 135 -9.98 -20.43 -15.01
C VAL A 135 -9.69 -21.00 -13.62
N THR A 136 -9.63 -22.33 -13.48
CA THR A 136 -9.34 -22.98 -12.18
C THR A 136 -7.94 -22.65 -11.69
N LEU A 137 -6.94 -22.67 -12.57
CA LEU A 137 -5.57 -22.29 -12.23
C LEU A 137 -5.45 -20.80 -11.91
N LEU A 138 -6.22 -19.93 -12.58
CA LEU A 138 -6.27 -18.51 -12.27
C LEU A 138 -6.83 -18.27 -10.85
N PHE A 139 -7.91 -18.95 -10.47
CA PHE A 139 -8.45 -18.87 -9.10
C PHE A 139 -7.44 -19.38 -8.06
N LEU A 140 -6.78 -20.52 -8.33
CA LEU A 140 -5.72 -21.02 -7.45
C LEU A 140 -4.55 -20.04 -7.34
N GLY A 141 -4.15 -19.44 -8.47
CA GLY A 141 -3.15 -18.38 -8.52
C GLY A 141 -3.56 -17.18 -7.66
N ARG A 142 -4.83 -16.76 -7.70
CA ARG A 142 -5.35 -15.67 -6.86
C ARG A 142 -5.35 -16.00 -5.37
N VAL A 143 -5.68 -17.23 -4.99
CA VAL A 143 -5.62 -17.69 -3.59
C VAL A 143 -4.18 -17.63 -3.06
N LEU A 144 -3.22 -18.15 -3.84
CA LEU A 144 -1.80 -18.10 -3.48
C LEU A 144 -1.26 -16.66 -3.48
N GLY A 145 -1.77 -15.82 -4.39
CA GLY A 145 -1.43 -14.40 -4.46
C GLY A 145 -1.86 -13.66 -3.20
N GLY A 146 -3.13 -13.80 -2.80
CA GLY A 146 -3.63 -13.19 -1.56
C GLY A 146 -2.90 -13.69 -0.31
N LEU A 147 -2.64 -15.00 -0.22
CA LEU A 147 -1.78 -15.58 0.81
C LEU A 147 -0.40 -14.92 0.85
N GLY A 148 0.22 -14.76 -0.33
CA GLY A 148 1.52 -14.11 -0.48
C GLY A 148 1.50 -12.65 -0.06
N THR A 149 0.52 -11.86 -0.50
CA THR A 149 0.35 -10.46 -0.09
C THR A 149 0.29 -10.32 1.44
N SER A 150 -0.44 -11.22 2.11
CA SER A 150 -0.51 -11.20 3.57
C SER A 150 0.82 -11.54 4.25
N LEU A 151 1.61 -12.46 3.70
CA LEU A 151 2.97 -12.73 4.18
C LEU A 151 3.91 -11.53 3.94
N LEU A 152 3.84 -10.93 2.75
CA LEU A 152 4.68 -9.81 2.32
C LEU A 152 4.58 -8.63 3.30
N PHE A 153 3.36 -8.21 3.61
CA PHE A 153 3.11 -7.05 4.47
C PHE A 153 3.10 -7.35 5.98
N SER A 154 3.38 -8.59 6.41
CA SER A 154 3.41 -8.94 7.84
C SER A 154 4.75 -9.54 8.30
N VAL A 155 5.19 -10.61 7.64
CA VAL A 155 6.32 -11.42 8.11
C VAL A 155 7.65 -10.72 7.86
N PHE A 156 7.80 -10.03 6.73
CA PHE A 156 9.04 -9.31 6.40
C PHE A 156 9.31 -8.17 7.38
N GLU A 157 8.28 -7.38 7.70
CA GLU A 157 8.35 -6.33 8.70
C GLU A 157 8.71 -6.92 10.08
N SER A 158 8.00 -7.98 10.47
CA SER A 158 8.24 -8.66 11.74
C SER A 158 9.69 -9.19 11.84
N TRP A 159 10.19 -9.84 10.80
CA TRP A 159 11.58 -10.33 10.75
C TRP A 159 12.58 -9.18 10.93
N MET A 160 12.36 -8.06 10.24
CA MET A 160 13.22 -6.87 10.31
C MET A 160 13.25 -6.23 11.70
N VAL A 161 12.10 -6.13 12.38
CA VAL A 161 12.02 -5.61 13.75
C VAL A 161 12.77 -6.52 14.72
N THR A 162 12.62 -7.84 14.61
CA THR A 162 13.35 -8.77 15.48
C THR A 162 14.86 -8.75 15.21
N ASP A 163 15.27 -8.71 13.94
CA ASP A 163 16.69 -8.58 13.58
C ASP A 163 17.30 -7.27 14.13
N PHE A 164 16.56 -6.16 14.05
CA PHE A 164 16.98 -4.87 14.59
C PHE A 164 17.32 -4.95 16.09
N HIS A 165 16.44 -5.59 16.87
CA HIS A 165 16.64 -5.76 18.31
C HIS A 165 17.73 -6.80 18.62
N ALA A 166 17.78 -7.92 17.90
CA ALA A 166 18.77 -8.97 18.11
C ALA A 166 20.21 -8.47 17.91
N ARG A 167 20.43 -7.66 16.87
CA ARG A 167 21.73 -7.03 16.57
C ARG A 167 22.02 -5.78 17.42
N ARG A 168 21.09 -5.37 18.28
CA ARG A 168 21.16 -4.14 19.10
C ARG A 168 21.52 -2.91 18.27
N LEU A 169 20.87 -2.76 17.11
CA LEU A 169 21.17 -1.66 16.18
C LEU A 169 20.84 -0.28 16.78
N GLY A 170 19.92 -0.22 17.73
CA GLY A 170 19.66 0.96 18.56
C GLY A 170 20.93 1.48 19.26
N ASP A 171 21.71 0.59 19.87
CA ASP A 171 22.96 0.92 20.58
C ASP A 171 24.09 1.36 19.63
N GLN A 172 23.90 1.10 18.33
CA GLN A 172 24.80 1.47 17.24
C GLN A 172 24.36 2.77 16.54
N GLY A 173 23.31 3.43 17.04
CA GLY A 173 22.84 4.73 16.58
C GLY A 173 21.82 4.67 15.43
N LEU A 174 21.19 3.51 15.17
CA LEU A 174 20.04 3.43 14.29
C LEU A 174 18.74 3.63 15.08
N ASP A 175 17.76 4.24 14.43
CA ASP A 175 16.41 4.41 14.95
C ASP A 175 15.44 3.60 14.08
N LEU A 176 14.53 2.88 14.74
CA LEU A 176 13.52 2.07 14.08
C LEU A 176 12.59 2.94 13.22
N SER A 177 12.29 4.18 13.66
CA SER A 177 11.49 5.13 12.88
C SER A 177 12.17 5.50 11.57
N ARG A 178 13.51 5.65 11.59
CA ARG A 178 14.32 5.88 10.39
C ARG A 178 14.33 4.64 9.50
N THR A 179 14.38 3.44 10.07
CA THR A 179 14.31 2.19 9.32
C THR A 179 13.01 2.05 8.55
N PHE A 180 11.88 2.29 9.21
CA PHE A 180 10.54 2.30 8.60
C PHE A 180 10.39 3.40 7.54
N GLY A 181 10.91 4.61 7.80
CA GLY A 181 10.92 5.70 6.82
C GLY A 181 11.68 5.34 5.55
N LEU A 182 12.83 4.67 5.68
CA LEU A 182 13.60 4.18 4.53
C LEU A 182 12.88 3.03 3.82
N MET A 183 12.23 2.11 4.55
CA MET A 183 11.41 1.03 3.96
C MET A 183 10.28 1.59 3.10
N SER A 184 9.57 2.61 3.59
CA SER A 184 8.55 3.32 2.83
C SER A 184 9.12 3.99 1.57
N THR A 185 10.28 4.66 1.70
CA THR A 185 10.96 5.29 0.56
C THR A 185 11.36 4.26 -0.51
N VAL A 186 11.93 3.14 -0.10
CA VAL A 186 12.29 2.03 -0.99
C VAL A 186 11.04 1.51 -1.71
N ASN A 187 9.94 1.31 -0.98
CA ASN A 187 8.69 0.86 -1.58
C ASN A 187 8.19 1.82 -2.67
N SER A 188 8.15 3.12 -2.39
CA SER A 188 7.69 4.12 -3.37
C SER A 188 8.57 4.14 -4.63
N VAL A 189 9.89 4.10 -4.47
CA VAL A 189 10.81 4.08 -5.62
C VAL A 189 10.63 2.79 -6.44
N VAL A 190 10.55 1.64 -5.76
CA VAL A 190 10.36 0.34 -6.40
C VAL A 190 9.02 0.30 -7.14
N ALA A 191 7.94 0.83 -6.58
CA ALA A 191 6.63 0.85 -7.23
C ALA A 191 6.66 1.65 -8.55
N ILE A 192 7.27 2.84 -8.56
CA ILE A 192 7.43 3.67 -9.76
C ILE A 192 8.29 2.96 -10.80
N VAL A 193 9.45 2.43 -10.39
CA VAL A 193 10.38 1.74 -11.28
C VAL A 193 9.73 0.49 -11.87
N SER A 194 9.01 -0.31 -11.06
CA SER A 194 8.28 -1.49 -11.53
C SER A 194 7.21 -1.14 -12.57
N GLY A 195 6.51 0.00 -12.43
CA GLY A 195 5.59 0.47 -13.48
C GLY A 195 6.30 0.73 -14.81
N VAL A 196 7.44 1.42 -14.79
CA VAL A 196 8.22 1.70 -16.02
C VAL A 196 8.85 0.44 -16.62
N VAL A 197 9.43 -0.43 -15.78
CA VAL A 197 10.08 -1.68 -16.22
C VAL A 197 9.05 -2.66 -16.76
N SER A 198 7.88 -2.79 -16.13
CA SER A 198 6.81 -3.67 -16.63
C SER A 198 6.30 -3.20 -17.99
N GLU A 199 6.14 -1.90 -18.21
CA GLU A 199 5.80 -1.36 -19.54
C GLU A 199 6.86 -1.73 -20.58
N TRP A 200 8.13 -1.49 -20.26
CA TRP A 200 9.23 -1.80 -21.16
C TRP A 200 9.29 -3.31 -21.49
N LEU A 201 9.06 -4.19 -20.51
CA LEU A 201 9.02 -5.63 -20.71
C LEU A 201 7.91 -6.05 -21.68
N VAL A 202 6.71 -5.50 -21.52
CA VAL A 202 5.58 -5.81 -22.42
C VAL A 202 5.85 -5.27 -23.81
N SER A 203 6.40 -4.05 -23.94
CA SER A 203 6.80 -3.47 -25.22
C SER A 203 7.87 -4.31 -25.93
N ALA A 204 8.87 -4.82 -25.21
CA ALA A 204 9.97 -5.60 -25.76
C ALA A 204 9.58 -7.03 -26.14
N THR A 205 8.69 -7.67 -25.38
CA THR A 205 8.31 -9.07 -25.57
C THR A 205 7.01 -9.27 -26.35
N GLY A 206 6.17 -8.23 -26.44
CA GLY A 206 4.84 -8.32 -27.05
C GLY A 206 3.80 -9.08 -26.23
N THR A 207 4.12 -9.53 -25.02
CA THR A 207 3.21 -10.29 -24.14
C THR A 207 3.07 -9.65 -22.77
N ARG A 208 1.86 -9.65 -22.22
CA ARG A 208 1.54 -9.17 -20.88
C ARG A 208 1.91 -10.19 -19.80
N LYS A 209 2.39 -11.37 -20.18
CA LYS A 209 2.93 -12.40 -19.25
C LYS A 209 4.34 -12.08 -18.77
N ALA A 210 5.11 -11.28 -19.51
CA ALA A 210 6.52 -11.01 -19.21
C ALA A 210 6.76 -10.39 -17.81
N PRO A 211 5.95 -9.43 -17.32
CA PRO A 211 6.07 -8.93 -15.96
C PRO A 211 5.91 -10.03 -14.91
N PHE A 212 4.95 -10.95 -15.08
CA PHE A 212 4.72 -12.06 -14.15
C PHE A 212 5.90 -13.02 -14.08
N LEU A 213 6.47 -13.38 -15.23
CA LEU A 213 7.66 -14.25 -15.27
C LEU A 213 8.90 -13.56 -14.72
N THR A 214 9.03 -12.25 -14.93
CA THR A 214 10.13 -11.47 -14.34
C THR A 214 9.98 -11.38 -12.82
N SER A 215 8.75 -11.26 -12.29
CA SER A 215 8.49 -11.36 -10.85
C SER A 215 8.98 -12.69 -10.26
N VAL A 216 8.81 -13.81 -10.98
CA VAL A 216 9.35 -15.12 -10.55
C VAL A 216 10.89 -15.06 -10.43
N VAL A 217 11.58 -14.44 -11.38
CA VAL A 217 13.04 -14.28 -11.32
C VAL A 217 13.44 -13.44 -10.10
N LEU A 218 12.76 -12.33 -9.83
CA LEU A 218 13.03 -11.50 -8.64
C LEU A 218 12.83 -12.30 -7.34
N LEU A 219 11.79 -13.14 -7.27
CA LEU A 219 11.52 -13.99 -6.11
C LEU A 219 12.56 -15.09 -5.92
N ILE A 220 13.10 -15.67 -6.99
CA ILE A 220 14.20 -16.66 -6.92
C ILE A 220 15.47 -16.00 -6.37
N ILE A 221 15.79 -14.79 -6.85
CA ILE A 221 16.94 -14.02 -6.35
C ILE A 221 16.72 -13.67 -4.88
N ALA A 222 15.53 -13.15 -4.52
CA ALA A 222 15.19 -12.83 -3.13
C ALA A 222 15.31 -14.07 -2.23
N SER A 223 14.77 -15.21 -2.66
CA SER A 223 14.87 -16.49 -1.93
C SER A 223 16.31 -16.90 -1.70
N SER A 224 17.17 -16.77 -2.71
CA SER A 224 18.58 -17.12 -2.62
C SER A 224 19.33 -16.23 -1.62
N VAL A 225 19.03 -14.93 -1.61
CA VAL A 225 19.59 -13.97 -0.65
C VAL A 225 19.06 -14.25 0.77
N ILE A 226 17.76 -14.49 0.94
CA ILE A 226 17.17 -14.85 2.24
C ILE A 226 17.81 -16.16 2.77
N ALA A 227 17.89 -17.19 1.93
CA ALA A 227 18.43 -18.48 2.32
C ALA A 227 19.88 -18.38 2.82
N SER A 228 20.71 -17.56 2.15
CA SER A 228 22.14 -17.41 2.44
C SER A 228 22.48 -16.37 3.50
N GLN A 229 21.70 -15.30 3.66
CA GLN A 229 22.07 -14.15 4.50
C GLN A 229 21.19 -13.97 5.74
N TRP A 230 20.01 -14.59 5.79
CA TRP A 230 19.11 -14.43 6.93
C TRP A 230 19.27 -15.59 7.91
N ASP A 231 19.29 -15.27 9.19
CA ASP A 231 19.15 -16.26 10.24
C ASP A 231 17.67 -16.50 10.54
N GLU A 232 17.35 -17.70 11.01
CA GLU A 232 15.99 -17.99 11.46
C GLU A 232 15.70 -17.22 12.75
N ASN A 233 14.58 -16.51 12.76
CA ASN A 233 14.12 -15.82 13.94
C ASN A 233 12.65 -16.14 14.22
N TYR A 234 12.34 -16.27 15.50
CA TYR A 234 11.02 -16.63 15.99
C TYR A 234 10.39 -15.43 16.68
N GLY A 235 9.06 -15.36 16.68
CA GLY A 235 8.35 -14.45 17.58
C GLY A 235 8.69 -14.84 19.01
N SER A 236 8.83 -13.86 19.92
CA SER A 236 9.19 -14.12 21.31
C SER A 236 8.06 -14.83 22.06
N THR A 237 7.90 -16.13 21.84
CA THR A 237 7.13 -17.03 22.70
C THR A 237 8.01 -17.39 23.90
N GLY A 238 7.94 -16.58 24.96
CA GLY A 238 8.29 -17.07 26.31
C GLY A 238 9.68 -16.77 26.88
N LYS A 239 10.26 -15.59 26.65
CA LYS A 239 11.25 -15.02 27.61
C LYS A 239 10.83 -13.62 28.04
N ALA A 240 9.73 -13.55 28.77
CA ALA A 240 9.51 -12.45 29.68
C ALA A 240 10.63 -12.50 30.73
N SER A 241 11.55 -11.53 30.68
CA SER A 241 12.34 -11.19 31.87
C SER A 241 11.34 -10.86 32.99
N PRO A 242 11.45 -11.45 34.19
CA PRO A 242 10.59 -11.12 35.31
C PRO A 242 11.06 -9.78 35.90
N SER A 243 10.88 -8.70 35.17
CA SER A 243 11.18 -7.36 35.67
C SER A 243 10.08 -6.41 35.27
N LYS A 244 9.20 -6.17 36.25
CA LYS A 244 8.14 -5.16 36.29
C LYS A 244 7.06 -5.35 35.23
N ALA A 245 6.17 -6.29 35.53
CA ALA A 245 4.76 -6.16 35.15
C ALA A 245 4.25 -4.83 35.74
N SER A 246 4.45 -3.75 34.99
CA SER A 246 3.61 -2.57 35.11
C SER A 246 2.18 -3.07 34.97
N ARG A 247 1.39 -2.82 36.01
CA ARG A 247 -0.05 -3.05 36.08
C ARG A 247 -0.72 -2.11 35.06
N SER A 248 -0.47 -2.33 33.77
CA SER A 248 -1.20 -1.67 32.70
C SER A 248 -2.62 -2.20 32.81
N LYS A 249 -3.56 -1.29 33.13
CA LYS A 249 -4.98 -1.58 33.10
C LYS A 249 -5.25 -2.29 31.78
N THR A 250 -5.74 -3.52 31.81
CA THR A 250 -6.14 -4.25 30.61
C THR A 250 -7.17 -3.37 29.91
N ALA A 251 -6.76 -2.63 28.88
CA ALA A 251 -7.67 -1.82 28.08
C ALA A 251 -8.69 -2.81 27.54
N SER A 252 -9.94 -2.64 27.96
CA SER A 252 -11.01 -3.53 27.54
C SER A 252 -11.42 -3.10 26.14
N LEU A 253 -11.50 -4.06 25.22
CA LEU A 253 -11.88 -3.82 23.82
C LEU A 253 -13.22 -3.09 23.71
N TRP A 254 -14.17 -3.43 24.57
CA TRP A 254 -15.54 -2.97 24.47
C TRP A 254 -15.69 -1.46 24.74
N PRO A 255 -15.17 -0.90 25.86
CA PRO A 255 -15.11 0.56 26.06
C PRO A 255 -14.43 1.34 24.92
N THR A 256 -13.31 0.82 24.40
CA THR A 256 -12.59 1.47 23.29
C THR A 256 -13.40 1.46 21.99
N MET A 257 -14.13 0.37 21.70
CA MET A 257 -14.99 0.31 20.52
C MET A 257 -16.26 1.16 20.64
N THR A 258 -16.65 1.58 21.84
CA THR A 258 -17.77 2.52 22.05
C THR A 258 -17.35 3.98 22.04
N ASP A 259 -16.05 4.28 21.96
CA ASP A 259 -15.57 5.65 21.85
C ASP A 259 -15.94 6.24 20.49
N LYS A 260 -16.64 7.38 20.51
CA LYS A 260 -17.08 8.11 19.31
C LYS A 260 -15.91 8.47 18.39
N ARG A 261 -14.73 8.77 18.96
CA ARG A 261 -13.52 9.09 18.19
C ARG A 261 -12.97 7.88 17.47
N VAL A 262 -12.93 6.73 18.16
CA VAL A 262 -12.51 5.44 17.59
C VAL A 262 -13.47 5.02 16.49
N LEU A 263 -14.78 5.17 16.71
CA LEU A 263 -15.80 4.87 15.71
C LEU A 263 -15.74 5.79 14.49
N ALA A 264 -15.56 7.10 14.68
CA ALA A 264 -15.44 8.05 13.57
C ALA A 264 -14.19 7.80 12.72
N ILE A 265 -13.04 7.58 13.37
CA ILE A 265 -11.78 7.22 12.68
C ILE A 265 -11.89 5.85 12.01
N GLY A 266 -12.52 4.88 12.70
CA GLY A 266 -12.75 3.55 12.16
C GLY A 266 -13.65 3.57 10.93
N LEU A 267 -14.74 4.33 10.96
CA LEU A 267 -15.63 4.53 9.82
C LEU A 267 -14.88 5.19 8.66
N ALA A 268 -14.20 6.31 8.91
CA ALA A 268 -13.41 7.00 7.88
C ALA A 268 -12.33 6.11 7.27
N SER A 269 -11.69 5.28 8.09
CA SER A 269 -10.69 4.30 7.63
C SER A 269 -11.33 3.23 6.75
N THR A 270 -12.46 2.66 7.19
CA THR A 270 -13.19 1.63 6.47
C THR A 270 -13.68 2.14 5.11
N MET A 271 -14.28 3.34 5.07
CA MET A 271 -14.85 3.87 3.82
C MET A 271 -13.77 4.32 2.83
N PHE A 272 -12.69 4.95 3.30
CA PHE A 272 -11.59 5.37 2.42
C PHE A 272 -10.77 4.18 1.91
N GLU A 273 -10.32 3.29 2.79
CA GLU A 273 -9.55 2.10 2.38
C GLU A 273 -10.41 1.18 1.50
N GLY A 274 -11.73 1.10 1.75
CA GLY A 274 -12.65 0.32 0.92
C GLY A 274 -12.76 0.89 -0.49
N SER A 275 -12.91 2.20 -0.60
CA SER A 275 -12.92 2.90 -1.88
C SER A 275 -11.59 2.77 -2.62
N MET A 276 -10.46 2.76 -1.91
CA MET A 276 -9.13 2.52 -2.47
C MET A 276 -9.00 1.11 -3.07
N TYR A 277 -9.48 0.06 -2.39
CA TYR A 277 -9.46 -1.29 -2.96
C TYR A 277 -10.34 -1.41 -4.21
N LEU A 278 -11.51 -0.78 -4.21
CA LEU A 278 -12.38 -0.74 -5.39
C LEU A 278 -11.72 0.02 -6.54
N PHE A 279 -11.05 1.13 -6.26
CA PHE A 279 -10.27 1.87 -7.26
C PHE A 279 -9.19 1.00 -7.90
N VAL A 280 -8.41 0.23 -7.12
CA VAL A 280 -7.36 -0.66 -7.64
C VAL A 280 -7.89 -1.68 -8.65
N VAL A 281 -9.14 -2.13 -8.50
CA VAL A 281 -9.78 -3.05 -9.46
C VAL A 281 -10.38 -2.31 -10.66
N LEU A 282 -10.96 -1.13 -10.44
CA LEU A 282 -11.79 -0.45 -11.43
C LEU A 282 -11.04 0.57 -12.31
N TRP A 283 -9.85 1.02 -11.94
CA TRP A 283 -9.15 2.05 -12.72
C TRP A 283 -8.87 1.61 -14.17
N SER A 284 -8.45 0.36 -14.39
CA SER A 284 -8.14 -0.16 -15.73
C SER A 284 -9.38 -0.23 -16.64
N PRO A 285 -10.49 -0.91 -16.25
CA PRO A 285 -11.68 -0.97 -17.10
C PRO A 285 -12.29 0.41 -17.35
N VAL A 286 -12.25 1.31 -16.36
CA VAL A 286 -12.79 2.68 -16.51
C VAL A 286 -11.95 3.49 -17.48
N LEU A 287 -10.62 3.38 -17.43
CA LEU A 287 -9.76 4.08 -18.38
C LEU A 287 -9.89 3.53 -19.80
N VAL A 288 -9.99 2.19 -19.94
CA VAL A 288 -10.29 1.51 -21.21
C VAL A 288 -11.59 2.04 -21.82
N SER A 289 -12.64 2.21 -21.01
CA SER A 289 -13.93 2.74 -21.48
C SER A 289 -13.90 4.20 -21.91
N ALA A 290 -12.96 4.99 -21.38
CA ALA A 290 -12.77 6.39 -21.73
C ALA A 290 -11.75 6.60 -22.86
N SER A 291 -11.03 5.56 -23.25
CA SER A 291 -9.95 5.64 -24.23
C SER A 291 -10.44 5.51 -25.66
N SER A 292 -9.82 6.29 -26.54
CA SER A 292 -10.02 6.17 -27.99
C SER A 292 -9.21 5.03 -28.62
N SER A 293 -8.18 4.54 -27.92
CA SER A 293 -7.30 3.46 -28.39
C SER A 293 -6.97 2.48 -27.26
N PRO A 294 -7.95 1.67 -26.81
CA PRO A 294 -7.80 0.90 -25.58
C PRO A 294 -6.75 -0.21 -25.63
N GLU A 295 -6.41 -0.70 -26.82
CA GLU A 295 -5.42 -1.78 -27.00
C GLU A 295 -3.97 -1.31 -26.78
N THR A 296 -3.71 -0.01 -26.94
CA THR A 296 -2.38 0.60 -26.89
C THR A 296 -2.11 1.35 -25.59
N LEU A 297 -2.98 1.23 -24.59
CA LEU A 297 -2.81 1.94 -23.31
C LEU A 297 -1.55 1.48 -22.57
N PRO A 298 -0.66 2.40 -22.15
CA PRO A 298 0.58 2.08 -21.44
C PRO A 298 0.32 1.88 -19.94
N TYR A 299 -0.27 0.73 -19.58
CA TYR A 299 -0.70 0.41 -18.21
C TYR A 299 0.41 0.63 -17.17
N GLY A 300 1.66 0.28 -17.48
CA GLY A 300 2.79 0.42 -16.57
C GLY A 300 3.17 1.89 -16.32
N ILE A 301 3.10 2.75 -17.33
CA ILE A 301 3.37 4.20 -17.20
C ILE A 301 2.24 4.91 -16.45
N ILE A 302 1.00 4.52 -16.70
CA ILE A 302 -0.17 5.02 -15.98
C ILE A 302 -0.03 4.67 -14.49
N PHE A 303 0.28 3.41 -14.18
CA PHE A 303 0.52 2.97 -12.81
C PHE A 303 1.71 3.68 -12.15
N ALA A 304 2.83 3.86 -12.88
CA ALA A 304 3.98 4.61 -12.37
C ALA A 304 3.60 6.07 -12.04
N SER A 305 2.70 6.66 -12.82
CA SER A 305 2.19 8.03 -12.57
C SER A 305 1.35 8.09 -11.30
N PHE A 306 0.50 7.10 -11.05
CA PHE A 306 -0.24 6.97 -9.79
C PHE A 306 0.70 6.92 -8.59
N MET A 307 1.71 6.04 -8.64
CA MET A 307 2.70 5.92 -7.57
C MET A 307 3.54 7.20 -7.39
N ALA A 308 3.84 7.91 -8.48
CA ALA A 308 4.50 9.21 -8.43
C ALA A 308 3.61 10.29 -7.79
N SER A 309 2.31 10.32 -8.09
CA SER A 309 1.35 11.23 -7.44
C SER A 309 1.23 10.95 -5.94
N THR A 310 1.14 9.68 -5.54
CA THR A 310 1.12 9.26 -4.13
C THR A 310 2.38 9.73 -3.41
N LEU A 311 3.57 9.51 -4.01
CA LEU A 311 4.84 9.98 -3.45
C LEU A 311 4.89 11.51 -3.34
N LEU A 312 4.50 12.23 -4.39
CA LEU A 312 4.48 13.69 -4.41
C LEU A 312 3.64 14.24 -3.25
N ALA A 313 2.45 13.67 -3.05
CA ALA A 313 1.53 14.09 -2.01
C ALA A 313 2.08 13.78 -0.60
N SER A 314 2.70 12.60 -0.40
CA SER A 314 3.39 12.29 0.86
C SER A 314 4.56 13.24 1.15
N LEU A 315 5.28 13.71 0.12
CA LEU A 315 6.34 14.72 0.29
C LEU A 315 5.78 16.12 0.61
N LEU A 316 4.56 16.43 0.16
CA LEU A 316 3.85 17.67 0.49
C LEU A 316 3.20 17.66 1.88
N TYR A 317 2.98 16.48 2.46
CA TYR A 317 2.28 16.31 3.74
C TYR A 317 2.76 17.27 4.85
N PRO A 318 4.07 17.42 5.14
CA PRO A 318 4.52 18.31 6.22
C PRO A 318 4.15 19.78 5.97
N ARG A 319 4.21 20.23 4.71
CA ARG A 319 3.87 21.61 4.33
C ARG A 319 2.37 21.85 4.41
N LEU A 320 1.56 20.91 3.94
CA LEU A 320 0.10 20.98 4.03
C LEU A 320 -0.38 20.91 5.49
N LEU A 321 0.25 20.06 6.30
CA LEU A 321 -0.05 19.99 7.74
C LEU A 321 0.27 21.31 8.44
N ALA A 322 1.37 21.99 8.08
CA ALA A 322 1.70 23.31 8.64
C ALA A 322 0.64 24.37 8.29
N LEU A 323 0.01 24.30 7.11
CA LEU A 323 -1.07 25.21 6.72
C LEU A 323 -2.37 24.96 7.48
N VAL A 324 -2.75 23.69 7.65
CA VAL A 324 -4.04 23.29 8.25
C VAL A 324 -3.97 23.17 9.79
N SER A 325 -2.76 23.13 10.34
CA SER A 325 -2.40 23.05 11.77
C SER A 325 -2.91 21.82 12.54
N THR A 326 -3.93 21.10 12.05
CA THR A 326 -4.44 19.88 12.68
C THR A 326 -4.55 18.70 11.68
N PRO A 327 -4.07 17.49 12.05
CA PRO A 327 -4.19 16.30 11.21
C PRO A 327 -5.65 15.87 10.94
N SER A 328 -6.58 16.17 11.85
CA SER A 328 -8.02 15.88 11.69
C SER A 328 -8.63 16.65 10.52
N ARG A 329 -8.38 17.97 10.46
CA ARG A 329 -8.83 18.83 9.36
C ARG A 329 -8.18 18.45 8.04
N LEU A 330 -6.89 18.09 8.04
CA LEU A 330 -6.22 17.60 6.84
C LEU A 330 -6.85 16.29 6.34
N LEU A 331 -7.14 15.34 7.23
CA LEU A 331 -7.85 14.11 6.87
C LEU A 331 -9.24 14.42 6.28
N LEU A 332 -9.99 15.34 6.89
CA LEU A 332 -11.30 15.76 6.37
C LEU A 332 -11.17 16.34 4.95
N SER A 333 -10.19 17.21 4.70
CA SER A 333 -9.92 17.75 3.35
C SER A 333 -9.58 16.65 2.35
N VAL A 334 -8.80 15.64 2.76
CA VAL A 334 -8.46 14.48 1.91
C VAL A 334 -9.69 13.66 1.56
N LEU A 335 -10.57 13.38 2.52
CA LEU A 335 -11.81 12.64 2.27
C LEU A 335 -12.78 13.42 1.37
N LEU A 336 -12.87 14.74 1.54
CA LEU A 336 -13.67 15.60 0.67
C LEU A 336 -13.11 15.62 -0.76
N ALA A 337 -11.79 15.71 -0.92
CA ALA A 337 -11.15 15.65 -2.24
C ALA A 337 -11.41 14.29 -2.92
N ALA A 338 -11.24 13.18 -2.19
CA ALA A 338 -11.57 11.84 -2.70
C ALA A 338 -13.06 11.71 -3.06
N ASN A 339 -13.95 12.28 -2.26
CA ASN A 339 -15.38 12.31 -2.54
C ASN A 339 -15.69 13.05 -3.84
N VAL A 340 -15.07 14.22 -4.08
CA VAL A 340 -15.24 14.97 -5.33
C VAL A 340 -14.77 14.16 -6.53
N VAL A 341 -13.64 13.45 -6.41
CA VAL A 341 -13.14 12.57 -7.48
C VAL A 341 -14.13 11.45 -7.78
N PHE A 342 -14.60 10.71 -6.77
CA PHE A 342 -15.54 9.61 -7.00
C PHE A 342 -16.91 10.09 -7.46
N PHE A 343 -17.38 11.24 -6.97
CA PHE A 343 -18.60 11.86 -7.49
C PHE A 343 -18.43 12.21 -8.97
N ALA A 344 -17.34 12.87 -9.33
CA ALA A 344 -17.03 13.19 -10.73
C ALA A 344 -17.02 11.92 -11.59
N LEU A 345 -16.33 10.87 -11.16
CA LEU A 345 -16.30 9.58 -11.87
C LEU A 345 -17.68 8.91 -11.94
N GLY A 346 -18.48 9.02 -10.88
CA GLY A 346 -19.77 8.37 -10.72
C GLY A 346 -20.93 9.00 -11.51
N THR A 347 -20.84 10.29 -11.85
CA THR A 347 -21.89 10.99 -12.64
C THR A 347 -22.12 10.40 -14.04
N GLY A 348 -21.23 9.52 -14.53
CA GLY A 348 -21.37 8.86 -15.83
C GLY A 348 -21.26 9.79 -17.04
N ALA A 349 -20.92 11.07 -16.85
CA ALA A 349 -20.70 11.99 -17.96
C ALA A 349 -19.51 11.51 -18.83
N PRO A 350 -19.62 11.55 -20.16
CA PRO A 350 -18.51 11.23 -21.05
C PRO A 350 -17.34 12.18 -20.76
N ARG A 351 -16.16 11.61 -20.55
CA ARG A 351 -14.94 12.34 -20.19
C ARG A 351 -13.82 11.95 -21.13
N ALA A 352 -12.97 12.92 -21.45
CA ALA A 352 -11.74 12.64 -22.14
C ALA A 352 -10.85 11.72 -21.28
N GLU A 353 -10.16 10.79 -21.94
CA GLU A 353 -9.18 9.87 -21.36
C GLU A 353 -8.24 10.56 -20.35
N GLN A 354 -7.71 11.73 -20.75
CA GLN A 354 -6.76 12.49 -19.94
C GLN A 354 -7.37 13.11 -18.68
N ILE A 355 -8.65 13.48 -18.71
CA ILE A 355 -9.36 13.97 -17.52
C ILE A 355 -9.52 12.83 -16.53
N THR A 356 -9.92 11.65 -17.01
CA THR A 356 -10.06 10.44 -16.19
C THR A 356 -8.72 10.06 -15.55
N PHE A 357 -7.63 10.11 -16.32
CA PHE A 357 -6.27 9.88 -15.80
C PHE A 357 -5.87 10.84 -14.67
N TRP A 358 -6.11 12.14 -14.82
CA TRP A 358 -5.76 13.12 -13.76
C TRP A 358 -6.67 13.02 -12.54
N LEU A 359 -7.93 12.62 -12.69
CA LEU A 359 -8.80 12.28 -11.56
C LEU A 359 -8.23 11.10 -10.76
N PHE A 360 -7.73 10.08 -11.44
CA PHE A 360 -7.06 8.94 -10.79
C PHE A 360 -5.77 9.35 -10.08
N CYS A 361 -4.93 10.20 -10.71
CA CYS A 361 -3.75 10.77 -10.07
C CYS A 361 -4.10 11.61 -8.84
N LEU A 362 -5.20 12.37 -8.87
CA LEU A 362 -5.68 13.14 -7.73
C LEU A 362 -6.16 12.24 -6.59
N PHE A 363 -6.85 11.14 -6.90
CA PHE A 363 -7.23 10.16 -5.89
C PHE A 363 -5.98 9.50 -5.25
N GLU A 364 -4.98 9.15 -6.04
CA GLU A 364 -3.71 8.60 -5.55
C GLU A 364 -2.92 9.61 -4.70
N ALA A 365 -2.96 10.89 -5.06
CA ALA A 365 -2.47 11.95 -4.19
C ALA A 365 -3.23 12.02 -2.85
N CYS A 366 -4.55 11.80 -2.85
CA CYS A 366 -5.33 11.69 -1.61
C CYS A 366 -4.86 10.49 -0.77
N VAL A 367 -4.58 9.34 -1.39
CA VAL A 367 -4.02 8.16 -0.71
C VAL A 367 -2.66 8.49 -0.07
N GLY A 368 -1.80 9.24 -0.76
CA GLY A 368 -0.50 9.67 -0.25
C GLY A 368 -0.55 10.60 0.98
N LEU A 369 -1.62 11.41 1.11
CA LEU A 369 -1.89 12.26 2.28
C LEU A 369 -2.65 11.52 3.39
N TYR A 370 -3.44 10.53 3.01
CA TYR A 370 -4.26 9.75 3.92
C TYR A 370 -3.41 8.94 4.90
N PHE A 371 -2.43 8.17 4.41
CA PHE A 371 -1.68 7.25 5.27
C PHE A 371 -0.95 7.94 6.44
N PRO A 372 -0.22 9.06 6.25
CA PRO A 372 0.40 9.77 7.37
C PRO A 372 -0.64 10.37 8.33
N SER A 373 -1.72 10.96 7.82
CA SER A 373 -2.81 11.54 8.65
C SER A 373 -3.48 10.49 9.52
N MET A 374 -3.86 9.37 8.89
CA MET A 374 -4.55 8.28 9.53
C MET A 374 -3.63 7.58 10.54
N GLY A 375 -2.36 7.36 10.20
CA GLY A 375 -1.37 6.78 11.11
C GLY A 375 -1.20 7.58 12.40
N TYR A 376 -1.13 8.92 12.30
CA TYR A 376 -1.05 9.79 13.46
C TYR A 376 -2.31 9.73 14.34
N LEU A 377 -3.49 9.86 13.73
CA LEU A 377 -4.77 9.85 14.46
C LEU A 377 -5.04 8.50 15.14
N LYS A 378 -4.76 7.41 14.43
CA LYS A 378 -4.81 6.03 14.94
C LYS A 378 -3.91 5.86 16.17
N GLY A 379 -2.68 6.39 16.12
CA GLY A 379 -1.75 6.37 17.24
C GLY A 379 -2.20 7.19 18.45
N LYS A 380 -2.92 8.30 18.24
CA LYS A 380 -3.41 9.17 19.32
C LYS A 380 -4.68 8.66 20.00
N VAL A 381 -5.58 8.03 19.25
CA VAL A 381 -6.94 7.69 19.73
C VAL A 381 -7.04 6.26 20.24
N VAL A 382 -6.17 5.34 19.80
CA VAL A 382 -6.23 3.93 20.20
C VAL A 382 -5.01 3.55 21.03
N ASP A 383 -5.25 3.11 22.27
CA ASP A 383 -4.22 2.62 23.18
C ASP A 383 -3.43 1.45 22.55
N ASP A 384 -2.11 1.44 22.77
CA ASP A 384 -1.19 0.44 22.21
C ASP A 384 -1.62 -1.01 22.52
N GLY A 385 -2.22 -1.23 23.70
CA GLY A 385 -2.60 -2.57 24.17
C GLY A 385 -3.76 -3.25 23.44
N VAL A 386 -4.67 -2.47 22.83
CA VAL A 386 -5.84 -3.00 22.09
C VAL A 386 -5.81 -2.65 20.60
N ARG A 387 -4.80 -1.90 20.16
CA ARG A 387 -4.70 -1.34 18.80
C ARG A 387 -4.85 -2.40 17.70
N ALA A 388 -4.10 -3.49 17.79
CA ALA A 388 -4.15 -4.57 16.80
C ALA A 388 -5.54 -5.24 16.72
N GLN A 389 -6.20 -5.41 17.87
CA GLN A 389 -7.53 -6.02 17.95
C GLN A 389 -8.61 -5.08 17.40
N VAL A 390 -8.58 -3.79 17.77
CA VAL A 390 -9.50 -2.78 17.24
C VAL A 390 -9.39 -2.67 15.72
N TYR A 391 -8.17 -2.62 15.17
CA TYR A 391 -7.98 -2.56 13.72
C TYR A 391 -8.36 -3.86 13.02
N GLY A 392 -8.12 -5.02 13.64
CA GLY A 392 -8.58 -6.30 13.13
C GLY A 392 -10.11 -6.32 12.97
N VAL A 393 -10.86 -5.85 13.97
CA VAL A 393 -12.33 -5.76 13.91
C VAL A 393 -12.78 -4.76 12.85
N LEU A 394 -12.14 -3.59 12.75
CA LEU A 394 -12.48 -2.57 11.74
C LEU A 394 -12.21 -3.04 10.29
N ARG A 395 -11.31 -4.00 10.06
CA ARG A 395 -11.09 -4.58 8.73
C ARG A 395 -12.18 -5.55 8.28
N ILE A 396 -12.98 -6.09 9.19
CA ILE A 396 -14.08 -7.00 8.84
C ILE A 396 -15.15 -6.28 7.98
N PRO A 397 -15.77 -5.16 8.43
CA PRO A 397 -16.76 -4.47 7.62
C PRO A 397 -16.16 -3.92 6.31
N LEU A 398 -14.89 -3.53 6.32
CA LEU A 398 -14.14 -3.10 5.14
C LEU A 398 -14.09 -4.21 4.08
N ASN A 399 -13.63 -5.40 4.46
CA ASN A 399 -13.49 -6.51 3.53
C ASN A 399 -14.86 -7.01 3.03
N VAL A 400 -15.87 -7.05 3.91
CA VAL A 400 -17.25 -7.38 3.51
C VAL A 400 -17.77 -6.38 2.49
N PHE A 401 -17.60 -5.08 2.74
CA PHE A 401 -18.03 -4.02 1.82
C PHE A 401 -17.38 -4.18 0.45
N VAL A 402 -16.05 -4.33 0.38
CA VAL A 402 -15.33 -4.49 -0.89
C VAL A 402 -15.82 -5.71 -1.66
N VAL A 403 -15.96 -6.86 -0.98
CA VAL A 403 -16.45 -8.10 -1.61
C VAL A 403 -17.86 -7.91 -2.18
N VAL A 404 -18.77 -7.34 -1.38
CA VAL A 404 -20.15 -7.08 -1.81
C VAL A 404 -20.16 -6.13 -3.01
N SER A 405 -19.43 -5.01 -2.94
CA SER A 405 -19.35 -4.04 -4.04
C SER A 405 -18.79 -4.65 -5.32
N LEU A 406 -17.78 -5.53 -5.23
CA LEU A 406 -17.23 -6.23 -6.40
C LEU A 406 -18.19 -7.28 -6.97
N MET A 407 -18.95 -8.00 -6.12
CA MET A 407 -19.97 -8.95 -6.58
C MET A 407 -21.11 -8.27 -7.34
N PHE A 408 -21.46 -7.03 -6.97
CA PHE A 408 -22.48 -6.24 -7.66
C PHE A 408 -21.94 -5.37 -8.80
N SER A 409 -20.62 -5.32 -8.99
CA SER A 409 -19.97 -4.59 -10.07
C SER A 409 -19.92 -5.45 -11.34
N SER A 410 -21.07 -5.69 -11.98
CA SER A 410 -21.10 -6.23 -13.35
C SER A 410 -20.75 -5.17 -14.40
N ASP A 411 -20.45 -5.60 -15.63
CA ASP A 411 -20.00 -4.75 -16.72
C ASP A 411 -20.84 -3.48 -16.88
N GLY A 412 -20.16 -2.33 -16.94
CA GLY A 412 -20.77 -1.01 -17.11
C GLY A 412 -21.28 -0.33 -15.83
N GLN A 413 -21.16 -0.95 -14.65
CA GLN A 413 -21.66 -0.37 -13.38
C GLN A 413 -20.59 0.33 -12.52
N ALA A 414 -19.36 0.50 -13.01
CA ALA A 414 -18.29 1.18 -12.27
C ALA A 414 -18.70 2.59 -11.79
N ALA A 415 -19.49 3.32 -12.59
CA ALA A 415 -20.06 4.61 -12.20
C ALA A 415 -20.94 4.51 -10.94
N LYS A 416 -21.77 3.47 -10.82
CA LYS A 416 -22.60 3.24 -9.62
C LYS A 416 -21.73 2.91 -8.41
N VAL A 417 -20.68 2.11 -8.60
CA VAL A 417 -19.73 1.79 -7.51
C VAL A 417 -19.06 3.06 -6.99
N PHE A 418 -18.62 3.95 -7.89
CA PHE A 418 -18.04 5.24 -7.50
C PHE A 418 -19.05 6.16 -6.81
N LEU A 419 -20.33 6.18 -7.23
CA LEU A 419 -21.37 6.92 -6.51
C LEU A 419 -21.60 6.38 -5.10
N VAL A 420 -21.64 5.06 -4.92
CA VAL A 420 -21.75 4.45 -3.59
C VAL A 420 -20.54 4.82 -2.73
N CYS A 421 -19.32 4.75 -3.28
CA CYS A 421 -18.11 5.19 -2.56
C CYS A 421 -18.19 6.67 -2.16
N SER A 422 -18.67 7.53 -3.06
CA SER A 422 -18.88 8.96 -2.78
C SER A 422 -19.87 9.17 -1.63
N MET A 423 -21.05 8.52 -1.65
CA MET A 423 -22.02 8.63 -0.55
C MET A 423 -21.44 8.19 0.80
N LEU A 424 -20.65 7.12 0.81
CA LEU A 424 -20.01 6.59 2.01
C LEU A 424 -18.87 7.49 2.54
N LEU A 425 -18.08 8.07 1.64
CA LEU A 425 -17.07 9.07 1.99
C LEU A 425 -17.71 10.34 2.54
N GLN A 426 -18.83 10.78 1.97
CA GLN A 426 -19.59 11.92 2.47
C GLN A 426 -20.14 11.66 3.88
N ALA A 427 -20.67 10.46 4.14
CA ALA A 427 -21.10 10.07 5.48
C ALA A 427 -19.93 10.07 6.48
N SER A 428 -18.75 9.62 6.06
CA SER A 428 -17.52 9.64 6.88
C SER A 428 -17.03 11.05 7.18
N CYS A 429 -17.14 11.97 6.21
CA CYS A 429 -16.83 13.37 6.42
C CYS A 429 -17.74 13.98 7.50
N GLY A 430 -19.05 13.66 7.45
CA GLY A 430 -20.00 14.09 8.49
C GLY A 430 -19.63 13.56 9.88
N ALA A 431 -19.27 12.28 9.99
CA ALA A 431 -18.84 11.69 11.26
C ALA A 431 -17.56 12.32 11.83
N LEU A 432 -16.56 12.61 10.98
CA LEU A 432 -15.33 13.28 11.40
C LEU A 432 -15.53 14.75 11.75
N TRP A 433 -16.41 15.45 11.05
CA TRP A 433 -16.72 16.85 11.35
C TRP A 433 -17.41 17.00 12.71
N LEU A 434 -18.34 16.09 13.04
CA LEU A 434 -18.96 16.03 14.36
C LEU A 434 -17.96 15.70 15.48
N MET A 435 -16.86 15.02 15.17
CA MET A 435 -15.78 14.73 16.11
C MET A 435 -14.89 15.96 16.36
N ASP A 436 -14.50 16.69 15.30
CA ASP A 436 -13.62 17.87 15.41
C ASP A 436 -14.30 19.02 16.17
N GLY A 437 -15.63 19.13 16.08
CA GLY A 437 -16.42 20.09 16.86
C GLY A 437 -16.54 19.77 18.36
N GLN A 438 -16.00 18.64 18.84
CA GLN A 438 -15.95 18.27 20.27
C GLN A 438 -14.56 18.48 20.90
N ASP A 439 -13.56 18.86 20.09
CA ASP A 439 -12.19 19.20 20.53
C ASP A 439 -11.95 20.72 20.58
N ALA A 440 -12.94 21.54 20.19
CA ALA A 440 -12.98 22.99 20.34
C ALA A 440 -13.97 23.38 21.45
#